data_AF-A0A7X6V9D5-F1
#
_entry.id   AF-A0A7X6V9D5-F1
#
_cell.length_a   1.000
_cell.length_b   1.000
_cell.length_c   1.000
_cell.angle_alpha   90.00
_cell.angle_beta   90.00
_cell.angle_gamma   90.00
#
_symmetry.space_group_name_H-M   'P 1'
#
loop_
_entity.id
_entity.type
_entity.pdbx_description
1 polymer ?
#
loop_
_entity_poly.entity_id
_entity_poly.type
_entity_poly.pdbx_seq_one_letter_code
_entity_poly.pdbx_strand_id
1 'polypeptide(L)'
;MQDSSIAKKHDDKPELDKQVTTIAWSELENAYMWVSTSSFPDHRAFFCRESGKSYWDGYDGLPEGEIPDDLEFNDKYRSVPNQYDLDVGKRLVLKLASEVMSDDYYFVRKVFSRSGAYSRWQDFLIEQEQQENWYQYRDNAIKVALCNWAESEGFQVDITK
;
A
#
# COMPACT_ATOMS: atom_id res chain seq x y z
N MET A 1 17.36 -49.08 40.76
CA MET A 1 16.12 -48.52 40.19
C MET A 1 16.37 -47.04 40.00
N GLN A 2 16.45 -46.64 38.74
CA GLN A 2 16.61 -45.25 38.31
C GLN A 2 15.32 -44.51 38.63
N ASP A 3 15.42 -43.27 39.10
CA ASP A 3 14.43 -42.28 38.69
C ASP A 3 15.13 -40.97 38.37
N SER A 4 14.89 -40.54 37.14
CA SER A 4 15.67 -39.58 36.38
C SER A 4 15.15 -38.17 36.65
N SER A 5 16.06 -37.27 37.00
CA SER A 5 15.89 -35.85 36.76
C SER A 5 15.47 -35.61 35.31
N ILE A 6 14.32 -34.98 35.10
CA ILE A 6 13.97 -34.32 33.84
C ILE A 6 13.73 -32.86 34.18
N ALA A 7 14.80 -32.08 34.08
CA ALA A 7 14.71 -30.64 33.96
C ALA A 7 14.00 -30.34 32.64
N LYS A 8 12.77 -29.83 32.71
CA LYS A 8 12.14 -29.17 31.55
C LYS A 8 12.91 -27.89 31.29
N LYS A 9 13.79 -27.90 30.28
CA LYS A 9 14.22 -26.67 29.62
C LYS A 9 12.97 -26.09 28.97
N HIS A 10 12.41 -25.05 29.57
CA HIS A 10 11.56 -24.12 28.83
C HIS A 10 12.49 -23.44 27.83
N ASP A 11 12.32 -23.77 26.55
CA ASP A 11 12.86 -22.98 25.45
C ASP A 11 12.15 -21.62 25.48
N ASP A 12 12.68 -20.69 26.27
CA ASP A 12 12.48 -19.26 26.05
C ASP A 12 13.21 -18.92 24.75
N LYS A 13 12.50 -19.06 23.63
CA LYS A 13 12.89 -18.39 22.40
C LYS A 13 12.79 -16.90 22.70
N PRO A 14 13.88 -16.11 22.63
CA PRO A 14 13.77 -14.68 22.83
C PRO A 14 12.78 -14.17 21.78
N GLU A 15 11.72 -13.55 22.26
CA GLU A 15 10.83 -12.75 21.45
C GLU A 15 11.73 -11.68 20.83
N LEU A 16 12.09 -11.88 19.57
CA LEU A 16 12.95 -10.98 18.83
C LEU A 16 12.27 -9.63 18.91
N ASP A 17 12.86 -8.68 19.67
CA ASP A 17 12.44 -7.28 19.69
C ASP A 17 12.25 -6.90 18.23
N LYS A 18 11.00 -6.80 17.77
CA LYS A 18 10.70 -6.41 16.40
C LYS A 18 11.13 -4.96 16.33
N GLN A 19 12.35 -4.73 15.87
CA GLN A 19 12.84 -3.40 15.62
C GLN A 19 11.88 -2.76 14.61
N VAL A 20 11.11 -1.79 15.08
CA VAL A 20 10.17 -1.06 14.23
C VAL A 20 11.00 -0.01 13.51
N THR A 21 11.06 -0.15 12.19
CA THR A 21 11.83 0.75 11.34
C THR A 21 10.94 1.88 10.84
N THR A 22 11.37 3.12 11.06
CA THR A 22 10.63 4.30 10.58
C THR A 22 10.96 4.58 9.12
N ILE A 23 9.92 4.76 8.29
CA ILE A 23 10.02 5.22 6.89
C ILE A 23 9.29 6.57 6.74
N ALA A 24 9.78 7.40 5.83
CA ALA A 24 9.14 8.68 5.51
C ALA A 24 7.85 8.46 4.71
N TRP A 25 6.82 9.26 4.97
CA TRP A 25 5.59 9.25 4.20
C TRP A 25 5.85 9.61 2.73
N SER A 26 6.67 10.64 2.47
CA SER A 26 6.99 11.04 1.10
C SER A 26 7.64 9.91 0.28
N GLU A 27 8.57 9.17 0.88
CA GLU A 27 9.21 8.02 0.25
C GLU A 27 8.21 6.90 -0.04
N LEU A 28 7.33 6.59 0.93
CA LEU A 28 6.30 5.58 0.76
C LEU A 28 5.27 5.97 -0.32
N GLU A 29 4.84 7.23 -0.31
CA GLU A 29 3.91 7.78 -1.29
C GLU A 29 4.51 7.77 -2.71
N ASN A 30 5.77 8.20 -2.85
CA ASN A 30 6.46 8.19 -4.13
C ASN A 30 6.65 6.76 -4.66
N ALA A 31 7.01 5.81 -3.78
CA ALA A 31 7.12 4.40 -4.14
C ALA A 31 5.77 3.82 -4.58
N TYR A 32 4.67 4.15 -3.88
CA TYR A 32 3.33 3.75 -4.29
C TYR A 32 2.93 4.34 -5.66
N MET A 33 3.21 5.63 -5.89
CA MET A 33 2.97 6.27 -7.18
C MET A 33 3.76 5.58 -8.27
N TRP A 34 5.03 5.25 -8.03
CA TRP A 34 5.89 4.50 -8.95
C TRP A 34 5.26 3.18 -9.38
N VAL A 35 4.91 2.32 -8.42
CA VAL A 35 4.31 1.00 -8.71
C VAL A 35 2.92 1.14 -9.37
N SER A 36 2.22 2.24 -9.13
CA SER A 36 0.88 2.49 -9.69
C SER A 36 0.89 3.20 -11.06
N THR A 37 2.04 3.71 -11.53
CA THR A 37 2.14 4.52 -12.77
C THR A 37 1.85 3.76 -14.06
N SER A 38 1.97 2.43 -14.08
CA SER A 38 1.69 1.64 -15.29
C SER A 38 0.79 0.44 -14.98
N SER A 39 0.03 0.01 -15.99
CA SER A 39 -0.70 -1.27 -15.95
C SER A 39 0.22 -2.47 -16.25
N PHE A 40 1.52 -2.23 -16.42
CA PHE A 40 2.51 -3.26 -16.68
C PHE A 40 3.21 -3.63 -15.36
N PRO A 41 3.54 -4.92 -15.17
CA PRO A 41 4.21 -5.42 -13.97
C PRO A 41 5.65 -4.90 -13.79
N ASP A 42 6.11 -4.03 -14.67
CA ASP A 42 7.51 -3.67 -14.79
C ASP A 42 7.95 -2.68 -13.70
N HIS A 43 7.02 -1.92 -13.08
CA HIS A 43 7.37 -0.95 -12.03
C HIS A 43 7.16 -1.55 -10.65
N ARG A 44 8.24 -1.70 -9.90
CA ARG A 44 8.24 -2.32 -8.58
C ARG A 44 9.02 -1.47 -7.60
N ALA A 45 8.57 -1.46 -6.36
CA ALA A 45 9.28 -0.81 -5.27
C ALA A 45 9.28 -1.71 -4.03
N PHE A 46 10.35 -1.62 -3.25
CA PHE A 46 10.57 -2.43 -2.07
C PHE A 46 11.13 -1.58 -0.93
N PHE A 47 10.74 -1.86 0.31
CA PHE A 47 11.40 -1.33 1.51
C PHE A 47 12.15 -2.43 2.24
N CYS A 48 13.39 -2.16 2.67
CA CYS A 48 14.12 -3.04 3.58
C CYS A 48 13.61 -2.84 5.00
N ARG A 49 13.10 -3.91 5.62
CA ARG A 49 12.56 -3.90 6.99
C ARG A 49 13.60 -3.55 8.06
N GLU A 50 14.88 -3.81 7.79
CA GLU A 50 15.97 -3.55 8.74
C GLU A 50 16.49 -2.11 8.67
N SER A 51 16.57 -1.53 7.46
CA SER A 51 17.20 -0.22 7.24
C SER A 51 16.22 0.90 6.88
N GLY A 52 15.01 0.56 6.44
CA GLY A 52 14.02 1.52 5.94
C GLY A 52 14.34 2.05 4.55
N LYS A 53 15.43 1.58 3.91
CA LYS A 53 15.83 1.99 2.57
C LYS A 53 14.85 1.44 1.52
N SER A 54 14.45 2.29 0.59
CA SER A 54 13.65 1.90 -0.58
C SER A 54 14.52 1.49 -1.77
N TYR A 55 14.02 0.56 -2.58
CA TYR A 55 14.61 0.09 -3.83
C TYR A 55 13.55 0.08 -4.92
N TRP A 56 13.89 0.55 -6.11
CA TRP A 56 12.95 0.83 -7.18
C TRP A 56 13.46 0.14 -8.44
N ASP A 57 12.59 -0.60 -9.11
CA ASP A 57 12.88 -1.39 -10.30
C ASP A 57 11.87 -1.06 -11.40
N GLY A 58 12.33 -0.97 -12.65
CA GLY A 58 11.54 -0.53 -13.81
C GLY A 58 12.35 -0.30 -15.09
N TYR A 59 11.64 -0.31 -16.23
CA TYR A 59 12.24 -0.28 -17.58
C TYR A 59 12.82 1.11 -17.96
N ASP A 60 12.40 2.17 -17.28
CA ASP A 60 12.57 3.57 -17.69
C ASP A 60 13.51 4.44 -16.83
N GLY A 61 14.21 3.90 -15.82
CA GLY A 61 15.35 4.68 -15.32
C GLY A 61 15.97 4.30 -13.99
N LEU A 62 17.24 3.89 -14.11
CA LEU A 62 18.39 4.22 -13.26
C LEU A 62 18.21 4.01 -11.74
N PRO A 63 18.71 2.90 -11.18
CA PRO A 63 18.91 2.89 -9.75
C PRO A 63 19.98 3.92 -9.37
N GLU A 64 19.62 4.84 -8.48
CA GLU A 64 20.61 5.48 -7.61
C GLU A 64 21.11 4.41 -6.62
N GLY A 65 22.02 3.54 -7.09
CA GLY A 65 22.75 2.57 -6.27
C GLY A 65 22.70 1.12 -6.73
N GLU A 66 23.32 0.24 -5.95
CA GLU A 66 23.26 -1.22 -6.15
C GLU A 66 21.87 -1.74 -5.75
N ILE A 67 21.12 -2.23 -6.73
CA ILE A 67 19.90 -3.02 -6.50
C ILE A 67 20.33 -4.42 -6.05
N PRO A 68 19.84 -4.93 -4.91
CA PRO A 68 20.07 -6.31 -4.50
C PRO A 68 19.43 -7.30 -5.49
N ASP A 69 20.18 -8.33 -5.91
CA ASP A 69 19.66 -9.38 -6.78
C ASP A 69 18.57 -10.25 -6.12
N ASP A 70 18.45 -10.18 -4.78
CA ASP A 70 17.56 -11.01 -3.96
C ASP A 70 16.29 -10.27 -3.48
N LEU A 71 15.94 -9.12 -4.07
CA LEU A 71 14.79 -8.30 -3.65
C LEU A 71 13.47 -9.07 -3.53
N GLU A 72 13.21 -10.01 -4.43
CA GLU A 72 11.97 -10.80 -4.46
C GLU A 72 12.01 -12.05 -3.57
N PHE A 73 13.21 -12.52 -3.22
CA PHE A 73 13.41 -13.81 -2.54
C PHE A 73 13.73 -13.66 -1.06
N ASN A 74 14.13 -12.45 -0.64
CA ASN A 74 14.54 -12.20 0.73
C ASN A 74 13.43 -11.53 1.54
N ASP A 75 12.98 -12.23 2.58
CA ASP A 75 11.95 -11.82 3.53
C ASP A 75 12.30 -10.56 4.36
N LYS A 76 13.42 -9.89 4.13
CA LYS A 76 13.67 -8.55 4.69
C LYS A 76 13.13 -7.44 3.79
N TYR A 77 12.89 -7.70 2.50
CA TYR A 77 12.34 -6.72 1.57
C TYR A 77 10.82 -6.85 1.49
N ARG A 78 10.15 -5.71 1.41
CA ARG A 78 8.69 -5.62 1.38
C ARG A 78 8.24 -4.88 0.17
N SER A 79 7.57 -5.61 -0.73
CA SER A 79 7.03 -5.06 -1.97
C SER A 79 5.92 -4.08 -1.64
N VAL A 80 6.02 -2.88 -2.19
CA VAL A 80 5.01 -1.83 -2.04
C VAL A 80 3.77 -2.22 -2.85
N PRO A 81 2.58 -2.20 -2.25
CA PRO A 81 1.35 -2.58 -2.92
C PRO A 81 0.98 -1.56 -3.99
N ASN A 82 0.36 -2.02 -5.07
CA ASN A 82 -0.19 -1.13 -6.09
C ASN A 82 -1.66 -0.76 -5.77
N GLN A 83 -2.24 0.10 -6.61
CA GLN A 83 -3.65 0.51 -6.53
C GLN A 83 -4.69 -0.63 -6.53
N TYR A 84 -4.38 -1.78 -7.11
CA TYR A 84 -5.24 -2.96 -7.11
C TYR A 84 -5.11 -3.74 -5.80
N ASP A 85 -3.89 -3.86 -5.26
CA ASP A 85 -3.62 -4.52 -3.98
C ASP A 85 -4.25 -3.77 -2.81
N LEU A 86 -4.22 -2.43 -2.84
CA LEU A 86 -4.85 -1.57 -1.83
C LEU A 86 -6.37 -1.44 -1.99
N ASP A 87 -6.96 -2.06 -3.03
CA ASP A 87 -8.39 -2.01 -3.32
C ASP A 87 -8.96 -0.58 -3.52
N VAL A 88 -8.09 0.35 -3.92
CA VAL A 88 -8.41 1.78 -4.12
C VAL A 88 -9.00 2.07 -5.52
N GLY A 89 -9.53 1.04 -6.17
CA GLY A 89 -10.20 1.12 -7.46
C GLY A 89 -11.72 1.35 -7.34
N LYS A 90 -12.50 0.48 -7.99
CA LYS A 90 -13.97 0.55 -8.02
C LYS A 90 -14.62 0.56 -6.62
N ARG A 91 -14.11 -0.23 -5.68
CA ARG A 91 -14.72 -0.33 -4.34
C ARG A 91 -14.63 1.00 -3.59
N LEU A 92 -13.52 1.72 -3.72
CA LEU A 92 -13.37 3.05 -3.13
C LEU A 92 -14.37 4.07 -3.69
N VAL A 93 -14.60 4.05 -5.01
CA VAL A 93 -15.60 4.93 -5.65
C VAL A 93 -17.01 4.63 -5.13
N LEU A 94 -17.38 3.35 -5.02
CA LEU A 94 -18.68 2.96 -4.48
C LEU A 94 -18.85 3.36 -3.01
N LYS A 95 -17.77 3.31 -2.23
CA LYS A 95 -17.78 3.73 -0.82
C LYS A 95 -18.01 5.24 -0.70
N LEU A 96 -17.28 6.06 -1.46
CA LEU A 96 -17.56 7.51 -1.53
C LEU A 96 -19.02 7.76 -1.90
N ALA A 97 -19.50 7.13 -2.98
CA ALA A 97 -20.85 7.35 -3.46
C ALA A 97 -21.90 7.00 -2.39
N SER A 98 -21.66 5.97 -1.56
CA SER A 98 -22.59 5.65 -0.47
C SER A 98 -22.54 6.64 0.70
N GLU A 99 -21.40 7.29 0.95
CA GLU A 99 -21.19 8.16 2.10
C GLU A 99 -21.48 9.64 1.81
N VAL A 100 -21.15 10.12 0.61
CA VAL A 100 -21.18 11.55 0.23
C VAL A 100 -22.24 11.84 -0.84
N MET A 101 -22.59 10.87 -1.67
CA MET A 101 -23.52 11.02 -2.81
C MET A 101 -24.63 9.97 -2.76
N SER A 102 -25.23 9.77 -1.58
CA SER A 102 -26.14 8.64 -1.32
C SER A 102 -27.30 8.58 -2.32
N ASP A 103 -27.79 9.74 -2.77
CA ASP A 103 -28.90 9.85 -3.72
C ASP A 103 -28.50 9.37 -5.13
N ASP A 104 -27.23 9.52 -5.50
CA ASP A 104 -26.68 9.09 -6.78
C ASP A 104 -26.01 7.71 -6.75
N TYR A 105 -25.98 7.05 -5.59
CA TYR A 105 -25.29 5.77 -5.41
C TYR A 105 -25.65 4.72 -6.48
N TYR A 106 -26.95 4.58 -6.77
CA TYR A 106 -27.42 3.62 -7.78
C TYR A 106 -26.93 3.96 -9.20
N PHE A 107 -26.85 5.26 -9.52
CA PHE A 107 -26.30 5.73 -10.79
C PHE A 107 -24.80 5.40 -10.87
N VAL A 108 -24.03 5.75 -9.84
CA VAL A 108 -22.58 5.46 -9.78
C VAL A 108 -22.32 3.95 -9.89
N ARG A 109 -23.09 3.13 -9.16
CA ARG A 109 -23.01 1.67 -9.25
C ARG A 109 -23.22 1.15 -10.68
N LYS A 110 -24.14 1.75 -11.44
CA LYS A 110 -24.41 1.41 -12.84
C LYS A 110 -23.29 1.90 -13.78
N VAL A 111 -22.69 3.06 -13.52
CA VAL A 111 -21.54 3.56 -14.28
C VAL A 111 -20.37 2.57 -14.22
N PHE A 112 -20.09 2.05 -13.02
CA PHE A 112 -19.01 1.09 -12.76
C PHE A 112 -19.34 -0.38 -13.08
N SER A 113 -20.49 -0.65 -13.70
CA SER A 113 -20.82 -1.96 -14.26
C SER A 113 -20.52 -2.09 -15.75
N ARG A 114 -19.97 -1.04 -16.39
CA ARG A 114 -19.69 -0.98 -17.84
C ARG A 114 -18.26 -0.50 -18.09
N SER A 115 -17.69 -0.85 -19.24
CA SER A 115 -16.39 -0.32 -19.69
C SER A 115 -16.40 1.21 -19.79
N GLY A 116 -15.25 1.86 -19.58
CA GLY A 116 -15.14 3.33 -19.56
C GLY A 116 -15.77 3.99 -18.32
N ALA A 117 -15.87 3.27 -17.21
CA ALA A 117 -16.46 3.77 -15.97
C ALA A 117 -15.74 5.01 -15.41
N TYR A 118 -14.40 5.02 -15.45
CA TYR A 118 -13.62 6.13 -14.90
C TYR A 118 -13.83 7.44 -15.65
N SER A 119 -13.91 7.43 -16.99
CA SER A 119 -14.22 8.65 -17.76
C SER A 119 -15.58 9.21 -17.36
N ARG A 120 -16.63 8.37 -17.37
CA ARG A 120 -17.98 8.79 -16.99
C ARG A 120 -18.10 9.23 -15.53
N TRP A 121 -17.29 8.63 -14.66
CA TRP A 121 -17.19 9.05 -13.25
C TRP A 121 -16.58 10.44 -13.13
N GLN A 122 -15.52 10.73 -13.88
CA GLN A 122 -14.93 12.08 -13.91
C GLN A 122 -15.93 13.11 -14.47
N ASP A 123 -16.63 12.79 -15.55
CA ASP A 123 -17.68 13.66 -16.10
C ASP A 123 -18.77 13.96 -15.06
N PHE A 124 -19.24 12.93 -14.36
CA PHE A 124 -20.22 13.07 -13.29
C PHE A 124 -19.72 13.94 -12.12
N LEU A 125 -18.48 13.75 -11.68
CA LEU A 125 -17.89 14.57 -10.62
C LEU A 125 -17.78 16.05 -11.00
N ILE A 126 -17.48 16.34 -12.27
CA ILE A 126 -17.45 17.70 -12.81
C ILE A 126 -18.85 18.30 -12.76
N GLU A 127 -19.87 17.58 -13.26
CA GLU A 127 -21.25 18.04 -13.28
C GLU A 127 -21.82 18.33 -11.89
N GLN A 128 -21.39 17.57 -10.87
CA GLN A 128 -21.82 17.75 -9.47
C GLN A 128 -20.93 18.70 -8.65
N GLU A 129 -19.86 19.25 -9.25
CA GLU A 129 -18.84 20.05 -8.56
C GLU A 129 -18.19 19.32 -7.36
N GLN A 130 -18.04 17.99 -7.46
CA GLN A 130 -17.57 17.12 -6.36
C GLN A 130 -16.12 16.62 -6.54
N GLN A 131 -15.38 17.16 -7.51
CA GLN A 131 -14.04 16.71 -7.85
C GLN A 131 -13.08 16.78 -6.65
N GLU A 132 -13.09 17.90 -5.94
CA GLU A 132 -12.23 18.13 -4.78
C GLU A 132 -12.55 17.14 -3.65
N ASN A 133 -13.83 16.96 -3.35
CA ASN A 133 -14.28 15.98 -2.35
C ASN A 133 -13.84 14.56 -2.72
N TRP A 134 -13.89 14.20 -4.00
CA TRP A 134 -13.38 12.92 -4.48
C TRP A 134 -11.87 12.79 -4.29
N TYR A 135 -11.07 13.79 -4.69
CA TYR A 135 -9.62 13.72 -4.55
C TYR A 135 -9.19 13.63 -3.09
N GLN A 136 -9.75 14.46 -2.21
CA GLN A 136 -9.49 14.41 -0.77
C GLN A 136 -9.86 13.06 -0.17
N TYR A 137 -11.03 12.53 -0.51
CA TYR A 137 -11.46 11.22 -0.02
C TYR A 137 -10.55 10.09 -0.50
N ARG A 138 -10.18 10.12 -1.79
CA ARG A 138 -9.29 9.13 -2.39
C ARG A 138 -7.90 9.16 -1.76
N ASP A 139 -7.31 10.33 -1.65
CA ASP A 139 -5.95 10.50 -1.16
C ASP A 139 -5.86 10.13 0.33
N ASN A 140 -6.88 10.47 1.13
CA ASN A 140 -7.01 10.00 2.51
C ASN A 140 -7.13 8.48 2.61
N ALA A 141 -7.93 7.85 1.73
CA ALA A 141 -8.07 6.40 1.74
C ALA A 141 -6.77 5.68 1.34
N ILE A 142 -6.05 6.19 0.35
CA ILE A 142 -4.72 5.69 -0.03
C ILE A 142 -3.76 5.83 1.15
N LYS A 143 -3.74 7.00 1.80
CA LYS A 143 -2.89 7.23 2.98
C LYS A 143 -3.16 6.26 4.11
N VAL A 144 -4.42 6.06 4.46
CA VAL A 144 -4.80 5.08 5.49
C VAL A 144 -4.39 3.66 5.08
N ALA A 145 -4.64 3.27 3.82
CA ALA A 145 -4.30 1.94 3.33
C ALA A 145 -2.79 1.68 3.34
N LEU A 146 -1.98 2.66 2.92
CA LEU A 146 -0.52 2.59 2.95
C LEU A 146 0.03 2.54 4.38
N CYS A 147 -0.51 3.34 5.30
CA CYS A 147 -0.11 3.26 6.71
C CYS A 147 -0.43 1.90 7.33
N ASN A 148 -1.61 1.34 7.04
CA ASN A 148 -1.99 0.00 7.52
C ASN A 148 -1.10 -1.09 6.92
N TRP A 149 -0.77 -0.98 5.62
CA TRP A 149 0.19 -1.89 4.99
C TRP A 149 1.55 -1.80 5.68
N ALA A 150 2.09 -0.59 5.85
CA ALA A 150 3.37 -0.35 6.48
C ALA A 150 3.43 -0.95 7.90
N GLU A 151 2.39 -0.73 8.71
CA GLU A 151 2.27 -1.32 10.05
C GLU A 151 2.26 -2.86 10.00
N SER A 152 1.48 -3.44 9.08
CA SER A 152 1.40 -4.90 8.90
C SER A 152 2.74 -5.53 8.51
N GLU A 153 3.59 -4.77 7.82
CA GLU A 153 4.94 -5.17 7.42
C GLU A 153 6.03 -4.83 8.45
N GLY A 154 5.65 -4.20 9.57
CA GLY A 154 6.54 -3.87 10.68
C GLY A 154 7.29 -2.55 10.53
N PHE A 155 6.74 -1.63 9.73
CA PHE A 155 7.23 -0.26 9.60
C PHE A 155 6.39 0.71 10.44
N GLN A 156 7.02 1.79 10.87
CA GLN A 156 6.33 2.99 11.34
C GLN A 156 6.43 4.08 10.27
N VAL A 157 5.34 4.79 9.99
CA VAL A 157 5.35 5.88 9.01
C VAL A 157 5.48 7.22 9.72
N ASP A 158 6.52 7.98 9.38
CA ASP A 158 6.66 9.38 9.77
C ASP A 158 5.92 10.28 8.76
N ILE A 159 4.70 10.69 9.12
CA ILE A 159 3.84 11.53 8.26
C ILE A 159 4.33 12.98 8.12
N THR A 160 5.39 13.38 8.83
CA THR A 160 5.96 14.73 8.77
C THR A 160 7.09 14.87 7.76
N LYS A 161 7.57 13.74 7.20
CA LYS A 161 8.64 13.66 6.22
C LYS A 161 8.15 13.01 4.94
#